data_AF-A0A6A6J383-F1
#
_entry.id   AF-A0A6A6J383-F1
#
_cell.length_a   1.000
_cell.length_b   1.000
_cell.length_c   1.000
_cell.angle_alpha   90.00
_cell.angle_beta   90.00
_cell.angle_gamma   90.00
#
_symmetry.space_group_name_H-M   'P 1'
#
loop_
_entity.id
_entity.type
_entity.pdbx_description
1 polymer ?
#
loop_
_entity_poly.entity_id
_entity_poly.type
_entity_poly.pdbx_seq_one_letter_code
_entity_poly.pdbx_strand_id
1 'polypeptide(L)'
;MAADEKHLSAIERLHRREKGATDRFVVASQGPGFNAFLLQTIITYYYNELGGSQGLWIIRDTESALGLVTWLFGCISVAGGPELRFGGSELVSASVLLAATASTMAIQDFRDMERDRASGRRTLPISLGEKKARRVVASLIATWSLGGSFVFARSLLSMVTLGATELALAT
;
A
#
# COMPACT_ATOMS: atom_id res chain seq x y z
N MET A 1 42.53 27.71 29.09
CA MET A 1 41.65 26.70 29.74
C MET A 1 40.18 26.84 29.32
N ALA A 2 39.49 27.95 29.62
CA ALA A 2 38.04 28.08 29.31
C ALA A 2 37.66 28.00 27.81
N ALA A 3 38.55 28.42 26.89
CA ALA A 3 38.31 28.33 25.44
C ALA A 3 38.35 26.89 24.92
N ASP A 4 39.16 26.04 25.53
CA ASP A 4 39.39 24.65 25.13
C ASP A 4 38.23 23.75 25.59
N GLU A 5 37.73 24.00 26.80
CA GLU A 5 36.56 23.32 27.37
C GLU A 5 35.27 23.60 26.59
N LYS A 6 35.12 24.85 26.11
CA LYS A 6 33.99 25.24 25.24
C LYS A 6 34.08 24.53 23.88
N HIS A 7 35.28 24.38 23.34
CA HIS A 7 35.52 23.68 22.07
C HIS A 7 35.26 22.17 22.19
N LEU A 8 35.73 21.51 23.25
CA LEU A 8 35.42 20.10 23.54
C LEU A 8 33.90 19.87 23.68
N SER A 9 33.20 20.75 24.40
CA SER A 9 31.74 20.64 24.57
C SER A 9 30.98 20.79 23.26
N ALA A 10 31.53 21.53 22.29
CA ALA A 10 30.94 21.69 20.97
C ALA A 10 31.14 20.42 20.12
N ILE A 11 32.34 19.83 20.18
CA ILE A 11 32.65 18.57 19.50
C ILE A 11 31.78 17.43 20.03
N GLU A 12 31.61 17.29 21.34
CA GLU A 12 30.73 16.27 21.91
C GLU A 12 29.27 16.44 21.51
N ARG A 13 28.80 17.69 21.39
CA ARG A 13 27.44 17.99 20.93
C ARG A 13 27.25 17.64 19.46
N LEU A 14 28.26 17.91 18.62
CA LEU A 14 28.26 17.53 17.21
C LEU A 14 28.27 16.01 17.06
N HIS A 15 29.15 15.31 17.78
CA HIS A 15 29.22 13.86 17.74
C HIS A 15 27.92 13.20 18.23
N ARG A 16 27.30 13.70 19.31
CA ARG A 16 25.97 13.21 19.76
C ARG A 16 24.88 13.45 18.72
N ARG A 17 24.89 14.61 18.06
CA ARG A 17 23.93 14.94 16.99
C ARG A 17 24.10 14.04 15.78
N GLU A 18 25.34 13.82 15.36
CA GLU A 18 25.70 12.98 14.23
C GLU A 18 25.31 11.52 14.52
N LYS A 19 25.75 10.98 15.66
CA LYS A 19 25.39 9.62 16.09
C LYS A 19 23.88 9.43 16.20
N GLY A 20 23.15 10.39 16.80
CA GLY A 20 21.70 10.36 16.85
C GLY A 20 21.02 10.56 15.48
N ALA A 21 21.67 11.17 14.50
CA ALA A 21 21.17 11.24 13.13
C ALA A 21 21.39 9.91 12.39
N THR A 22 22.58 9.30 12.56
CA THR A 22 22.91 7.98 12.02
C THR A 22 21.98 6.91 12.57
N ASP A 23 21.74 6.89 13.89
CA ASP A 23 20.84 5.92 14.52
C ASP A 23 19.40 6.07 14.00
N ARG A 24 18.91 7.32 13.85
CA ARG A 24 17.59 7.58 13.25
C ARG A 24 17.50 7.16 11.80
N PHE A 25 18.56 7.35 11.02
CA PHE A 25 18.62 6.92 9.62
C PHE A 25 18.62 5.39 9.50
N VAL A 26 19.42 4.70 10.32
CA VAL A 26 19.45 3.23 10.35
C VAL A 26 18.07 2.69 10.72
N VAL A 27 17.44 3.19 11.78
CA VAL A 27 16.08 2.77 12.18
C VAL A 27 15.05 3.03 11.07
N ALA A 28 15.11 4.19 10.42
CA ALA A 28 14.21 4.51 9.31
C ALA A 28 14.42 3.57 8.09
N SER A 29 15.66 3.18 7.80
CA SER A 29 16.02 2.28 6.69
C SER A 29 15.68 0.80 6.93
N GLN A 30 15.39 0.41 8.17
CA GLN A 30 15.04 -0.98 8.53
C GLN A 30 13.53 -1.14 8.81
N GLY A 31 12.75 -0.06 8.67
CA GLY A 31 11.33 -0.03 8.99
C GLY A 31 10.45 -0.62 7.88
N PRO A 32 9.25 -1.12 8.22
CA PRO A 32 8.30 -1.66 7.23
C PRO A 32 7.90 -0.63 6.15
N GLY A 33 7.91 0.67 6.48
CA GLY A 33 7.69 1.75 5.52
C GLY A 33 8.77 1.84 4.44
N PHE A 34 10.03 1.55 4.77
CA PHE A 34 11.12 1.52 3.80
C PHE A 34 10.99 0.35 2.84
N ASN A 35 10.60 -0.83 3.34
CA ASN A 35 10.32 -2.00 2.49
C ASN A 35 9.17 -1.73 1.51
N ALA A 36 8.10 -1.08 1.99
CA ALA A 36 7.00 -0.66 1.13
C ALA A 36 7.45 0.35 0.06
N PHE A 37 8.30 1.32 0.42
CA PHE A 37 8.89 2.27 -0.53
C PHE A 37 9.74 1.57 -1.60
N LEU A 38 10.61 0.62 -1.22
CA LEU A 38 11.43 -0.12 -2.17
C LEU A 38 10.57 -0.94 -3.13
N LEU A 39 9.58 -1.67 -2.60
CA LEU A 39 8.66 -2.47 -3.41
C LEU A 39 7.88 -1.57 -4.39
N GLN A 40 7.36 -0.44 -3.92
CA GLN A 40 6.69 0.55 -4.76
C GLN A 40 7.60 1.06 -5.88
N THR A 41 8.86 1.36 -5.55
CA THR A 41 9.84 1.85 -6.52
C THR A 41 10.12 0.81 -7.60
N ILE A 42 10.29 -0.46 -7.21
CA ILE A 42 10.52 -1.56 -8.15
C ILE A 42 9.32 -1.75 -9.08
N ILE A 43 8.10 -1.79 -8.53
CA ILE A 43 6.87 -1.95 -9.32
C ILE A 43 6.72 -0.77 -10.29
N THR A 44 6.93 0.45 -9.82
CA THR A 44 6.80 1.67 -10.64
C THR A 44 7.86 1.71 -11.75
N TYR A 45 9.09 1.32 -11.44
CA TYR A 45 10.17 1.22 -12.43
C TYR A 45 9.83 0.19 -13.51
N TYR A 46 9.37 -1.00 -13.11
CA TYR A 46 8.92 -2.01 -14.06
C TYR A 46 7.76 -1.52 -14.94
N TYR A 47 6.76 -0.88 -14.33
CA TYR A 47 5.58 -0.36 -15.01
C TYR A 47 5.92 0.70 -16.08
N ASN A 48 6.80 1.65 -15.73
CA ASN A 48 7.14 2.79 -16.58
C ASN A 48 8.27 2.48 -17.57
N GLU A 49 9.37 1.86 -17.11
CA GLU A 49 10.62 1.77 -17.86
C GLU A 49 10.81 0.41 -18.54
N LEU A 50 10.28 -0.67 -17.96
CA LEU A 50 10.42 -2.03 -18.51
C LEU A 50 9.21 -2.48 -19.34
N GLY A 51 8.27 -1.57 -19.61
CA GLY A 51 7.11 -1.85 -20.45
C GLY A 51 6.00 -2.64 -19.76
N GLY A 52 6.00 -2.73 -18.42
CA GLY A 52 4.90 -3.36 -17.66
C GLY A 52 3.53 -2.77 -18.00
N SER A 53 3.48 -1.45 -18.27
CA SER A 53 2.27 -0.76 -18.71
C SER A 53 1.69 -1.23 -20.06
N GLN A 54 2.47 -1.94 -20.88
CA GLN A 54 2.09 -2.47 -22.19
C GLN A 54 1.81 -3.99 -22.17
N GLY A 55 1.96 -4.63 -21.01
CA GLY A 55 1.72 -6.06 -20.82
C GLY A 55 0.23 -6.45 -20.86
N LEU A 56 -0.06 -7.66 -20.38
CA LEU A 56 -1.45 -8.11 -20.22
C LEU A 56 -2.20 -7.17 -19.25
N TRP A 57 -3.42 -6.80 -19.60
CA TRP A 57 -4.25 -5.90 -18.77
C TRP A 57 -4.34 -6.34 -17.30
N ILE A 58 -4.44 -7.65 -17.03
CA ILE A 58 -4.48 -8.20 -15.66
C ILE A 58 -3.21 -7.83 -14.89
N ILE A 59 -2.06 -8.01 -15.52
CA ILE A 59 -0.75 -7.79 -14.90
C ILE A 59 -0.63 -6.30 -14.56
N ARG A 60 -0.89 -5.43 -15.54
CA ARG A 60 -0.85 -3.97 -15.38
C ARG A 60 -1.77 -3.47 -14.26
N ASP A 61 -3.02 -3.94 -14.23
CA ASP A 61 -4.01 -3.49 -13.24
C ASP A 61 -3.67 -4.00 -11.84
N THR A 62 -3.16 -5.23 -11.76
CA THR A 62 -2.70 -5.84 -10.50
C THR A 62 -1.46 -5.14 -9.97
N GLU A 63 -0.50 -4.79 -10.83
CA GLU A 63 0.70 -4.03 -10.45
C GLU A 63 0.34 -2.64 -9.93
N SER A 64 -0.53 -1.93 -10.64
CA SER A 64 -1.01 -0.61 -10.23
C SER A 64 -1.72 -0.67 -8.88
N ALA A 65 -2.55 -1.70 -8.66
CA ALA A 65 -3.22 -1.93 -7.39
C ALA A 65 -2.24 -2.31 -6.27
N LEU A 66 -1.29 -3.21 -6.56
CA LEU A 66 -0.29 -3.67 -5.60
C LEU A 66 0.55 -2.51 -5.11
N GLY A 67 0.91 -1.60 -6.02
CA GLY A 67 1.65 -0.41 -5.65
C GLY A 67 0.86 0.50 -4.70
N LEU A 68 -0.40 0.79 -5.02
CA LEU A 68 -1.26 1.62 -4.14
C LEU A 68 -1.47 0.99 -2.76
N VAL A 69 -1.73 -0.32 -2.71
CA VAL A 69 -1.96 -1.06 -1.44
C VAL A 69 -0.67 -1.10 -0.62
N THR A 70 0.46 -1.37 -1.26
CA THR A 70 1.78 -1.39 -0.61
C THR A 70 2.11 -0.01 -0.03
N TRP A 71 1.87 1.05 -0.80
CA TRP A 71 2.06 2.42 -0.33
C TRP A 71 1.19 2.72 0.89
N LEU A 72 -0.11 2.37 0.86
CA LEU A 72 -1.01 2.59 1.99
C LEU A 72 -0.56 1.84 3.25
N PHE A 73 -0.22 0.56 3.13
CA PHE A 73 0.27 -0.24 4.26
C PHE A 73 1.63 0.25 4.77
N GLY A 74 2.48 0.78 3.90
CA GLY A 74 3.71 1.49 4.27
C GLY A 74 3.43 2.72 5.13
N CYS A 75 2.48 3.57 4.72
CA CYS A 75 2.05 4.73 5.50
C CYS A 75 1.48 4.33 6.87
N ILE A 76 0.63 3.30 6.92
CA ILE A 76 0.07 2.77 8.17
C ILE A 76 1.19 2.26 9.09
N SER A 77 2.20 1.57 8.54
CA SER A 77 3.35 1.08 9.29
C SER A 77 4.16 2.21 9.93
N VAL A 78 4.38 3.29 9.19
CA VAL A 78 5.11 4.46 9.69
C VAL A 78 4.31 5.16 10.79
N ALA A 79 3.00 5.31 10.60
CA ALA A 79 2.12 5.95 11.58
C ALA A 79 1.93 5.11 12.85
N GLY A 80 1.85 3.78 12.73
CA GLY A 80 1.65 2.86 13.84
C GLY A 80 2.90 2.58 14.68
N GLY A 81 4.08 2.97 14.19
CA GLY A 81 5.33 2.81 14.91
C GLY A 81 5.86 1.36 14.94
N PRO A 82 6.99 1.13 15.65
CA PRO A 82 7.74 -0.12 15.60
C PRO A 82 7.03 -1.32 16.25
N GLU A 83 5.96 -1.10 17.01
CA GLU A 83 5.18 -2.17 17.65
C GLU A 83 4.03 -2.68 16.78
N LEU A 84 3.64 -1.93 15.73
CA LEU A 84 2.57 -2.36 14.84
C LEU A 84 2.99 -3.62 14.06
N ARG A 85 2.14 -4.64 14.09
CA ARG A 85 2.31 -5.88 13.33
C ARG A 85 1.03 -6.12 12.54
N PHE A 86 1.16 -6.45 11.27
CA PHE A 86 0.04 -6.93 10.47
C PHE A 86 -0.16 -8.42 10.74
N GLY A 87 -1.35 -8.79 11.18
CA GLY A 87 -1.81 -10.16 11.33
C GLY A 87 -2.58 -10.65 10.11
N GLY A 88 -3.24 -11.79 10.27
CA GLY A 88 -4.00 -12.43 9.20
C GLY A 88 -5.20 -11.60 8.72
N SER A 89 -5.89 -10.90 9.64
CA SER A 89 -7.02 -10.02 9.30
C SER A 89 -6.60 -8.89 8.37
N GLU A 90 -5.45 -8.27 8.64
CA GLU A 90 -4.95 -7.15 7.85
C GLU A 90 -4.51 -7.61 6.46
N LEU A 91 -3.94 -8.82 6.33
CA LEU A 91 -3.64 -9.43 5.03
C LEU A 91 -4.91 -9.73 4.21
N VAL A 92 -5.97 -10.18 4.87
CA VAL A 92 -7.27 -10.37 4.20
C VAL A 92 -7.85 -9.03 3.75
N SER A 93 -7.80 -7.99 4.59
CA SER A 93 -8.22 -6.64 4.21
C SER A 93 -7.37 -6.07 3.08
N ALA A 94 -6.06 -6.30 3.08
CA ALA A 94 -5.15 -5.93 1.99
C ALA A 94 -5.56 -6.60 0.68
N SER A 95 -5.94 -7.88 0.72
CA SER A 95 -6.38 -8.65 -0.44
C SER A 95 -7.70 -8.12 -1.02
N VAL A 96 -8.65 -7.76 -0.16
CA VAL A 96 -9.91 -7.12 -0.58
C VAL A 96 -9.63 -5.75 -1.21
N LEU A 97 -8.75 -4.95 -0.59
CA LEU A 97 -8.37 -3.64 -1.12
C LEU A 97 -7.67 -3.77 -2.48
N LEU A 98 -6.77 -4.74 -2.64
CA LEU A 98 -6.09 -5.04 -3.90
C LEU A 98 -7.10 -5.35 -5.00
N ALA A 99 -8.08 -6.22 -4.72
CA ALA A 99 -9.13 -6.56 -5.68
C ALA A 99 -10.00 -5.33 -6.03
N ALA A 100 -10.37 -4.52 -5.03
CA ALA A 100 -11.14 -3.30 -5.24
C ALA A 100 -10.39 -2.30 -6.12
N THR A 101 -9.13 -2.01 -5.81
CA THR A 101 -8.30 -1.09 -6.60
C THR A 101 -8.05 -1.62 -8.01
N ALA A 102 -7.73 -2.91 -8.19
CA ALA A 102 -7.52 -3.49 -9.52
C ALA A 102 -8.79 -3.40 -10.39
N SER A 103 -9.96 -3.72 -9.82
CA SER A 103 -11.24 -3.55 -10.54
C SER A 103 -11.55 -2.08 -10.87
N THR A 104 -11.11 -1.15 -10.03
CA THR A 104 -11.25 0.30 -10.29
C THR A 104 -10.34 0.75 -11.44
N MET A 105 -9.12 0.21 -11.56
CA MET A 105 -8.26 0.46 -12.73
C MET A 105 -8.92 -0.06 -14.02
N ALA A 106 -9.47 -1.27 -13.98
CA ALA A 106 -10.19 -1.85 -15.11
C ALA A 106 -11.44 -1.04 -15.52
N ILE A 107 -12.13 -0.38 -14.58
CA ILE A 107 -13.24 0.54 -14.89
C ILE A 107 -12.74 1.79 -15.64
N GLN A 108 -11.60 2.35 -15.22
CA GLN A 108 -11.05 3.56 -15.81
C GLN A 108 -10.68 3.36 -17.28
N ASP A 109 -10.21 2.17 -17.67
CA ASP A 109 -9.91 1.83 -19.07
C ASP A 109 -11.09 2.00 -20.03
N PHE A 110 -12.34 1.87 -19.57
CA PHE A 110 -13.49 2.08 -20.44
C PHE A 110 -13.62 3.53 -20.89
N ARG A 111 -13.29 4.47 -20.01
CA ARG A 111 -13.26 5.90 -20.35
C ARG A 111 -12.05 6.21 -21.23
N ASP A 112 -10.92 5.57 -20.96
CA ASP A 112 -9.64 5.94 -21.54
C ASP A 112 -9.31 5.12 -22.81
N MET A 113 -10.26 4.32 -23.33
CA MET A 113 -10.06 3.42 -24.49
C MET A 113 -9.44 4.08 -25.72
N GLU A 114 -9.89 5.29 -26.10
CA GLU A 114 -9.39 5.96 -27.29
C GLU A 114 -7.90 6.31 -27.14
N ARG A 115 -7.54 6.85 -25.97
CA ARG A 115 -6.16 7.15 -25.59
C ARG A 115 -5.31 5.88 -25.49
N ASP A 116 -5.85 4.83 -24.91
CA ASP A 116 -5.15 3.56 -24.76
C ASP A 116 -4.88 2.90 -26.12
N ARG A 117 -5.84 2.97 -27.06
CA ARG A 117 -5.61 2.54 -28.46
C ARG A 117 -4.51 3.35 -29.13
N ALA A 118 -4.54 4.68 -29.00
CA ALA A 118 -3.53 5.56 -29.59
C ALA A 118 -2.12 5.30 -29.04
N SER A 119 -2.01 4.87 -27.78
CA SER A 119 -0.74 4.52 -27.13
C SER A 119 -0.34 3.05 -27.30
N GLY A 120 -1.10 2.27 -28.07
CA GLY A 120 -0.81 0.86 -28.34
C GLY A 120 -1.15 -0.11 -27.20
N ARG A 121 -1.82 0.36 -26.14
CA ARG A 121 -2.13 -0.45 -24.95
C ARG A 121 -3.25 -1.44 -25.22
N ARG A 122 -3.10 -2.65 -24.66
CA ARG A 122 -4.11 -3.72 -24.72
C ARG A 122 -4.87 -3.83 -23.40
N THR A 123 -5.73 -2.86 -23.13
CA THR A 123 -6.56 -2.83 -21.93
C THR A 123 -7.69 -3.86 -21.97
N LEU A 124 -8.33 -4.13 -20.84
CA LEU A 124 -9.43 -5.09 -20.75
C LEU A 124 -10.53 -4.87 -21.80
N PRO A 125 -11.11 -3.65 -21.95
CA PRO A 125 -12.15 -3.41 -22.95
C PRO A 125 -11.65 -3.47 -24.39
N ILE A 126 -10.37 -3.15 -24.65
CA ILE A 126 -9.76 -3.29 -25.98
C ILE A 126 -9.54 -4.78 -26.32
N SER A 127 -9.17 -5.59 -25.33
CA SER A 127 -8.79 -7.00 -25.53
C SER A 127 -10.01 -7.93 -25.63
N LEU A 128 -11.03 -7.74 -24.80
CA LEU A 128 -12.21 -8.62 -24.75
C LEU A 128 -13.45 -8.02 -25.44
N GLY A 129 -13.39 -6.74 -25.80
CA GLY A 129 -14.55 -5.95 -26.22
C GLY A 129 -15.42 -5.52 -25.04
N GLU A 130 -16.07 -4.37 -25.18
CA GLU A 130 -16.76 -3.68 -24.09
C GLU A 130 -17.81 -4.54 -23.36
N LYS A 131 -18.67 -5.26 -24.09
CA LYS A 131 -19.76 -6.05 -23.49
C LYS A 131 -19.26 -7.20 -22.62
N LYS A 132 -18.13 -7.83 -22.98
CA LYS A 132 -17.53 -8.91 -22.19
C LYS A 132 -16.74 -8.32 -21.03
N ALA A 133 -15.97 -7.26 -21.29
CA ALA A 133 -15.22 -6.54 -20.27
C ALA A 133 -16.13 -6.04 -19.13
N ARG A 134 -17.30 -5.44 -19.44
CA ARG A 134 -18.26 -4.98 -18.41
C ARG A 134 -18.74 -6.12 -17.51
N ARG A 135 -18.98 -7.30 -18.09
CA ARG A 135 -19.39 -8.49 -17.33
C ARG A 135 -18.27 -8.98 -16.42
N VAL A 136 -17.04 -9.05 -16.92
CA VAL A 136 -15.86 -9.42 -16.12
C VAL A 136 -15.68 -8.47 -14.94
N VAL A 137 -15.72 -7.16 -15.17
CA VAL A 137 -15.58 -6.16 -14.11
C VAL A 137 -16.73 -6.24 -13.10
N ALA A 138 -17.98 -6.38 -13.56
CA ALA A 138 -19.12 -6.55 -12.68
C ALA A 138 -18.98 -7.80 -11.78
N SER A 139 -18.51 -8.92 -12.34
CA SER A 139 -18.24 -10.13 -11.58
C SER A 139 -17.14 -9.92 -10.54
N LEU A 140 -16.02 -9.28 -10.90
CA LEU A 140 -14.94 -8.97 -9.96
C LEU A 140 -15.42 -8.11 -8.80
N ILE A 141 -16.20 -7.06 -9.10
CA ILE A 141 -16.79 -6.16 -8.10
C ILE A 141 -17.71 -6.91 -7.17
N ALA A 142 -18.60 -7.75 -7.70
CA ALA A 142 -19.50 -8.56 -6.89
C ALA A 142 -18.71 -9.50 -5.97
N THR A 143 -17.65 -10.15 -6.47
CA THR A 143 -16.82 -11.06 -5.67
C THR A 143 -16.18 -10.39 -4.47
N TRP A 144 -15.46 -9.26 -4.67
CA TRP A 144 -14.80 -8.60 -3.53
C TRP A 144 -15.79 -7.82 -2.66
N SER A 145 -16.94 -7.37 -3.18
CA SER A 145 -17.98 -6.71 -2.37
C SER A 145 -18.62 -7.69 -1.38
N LEU A 146 -18.96 -8.89 -1.83
CA LEU A 146 -19.53 -9.94 -0.98
C LEU A 146 -18.50 -10.48 0.01
N GLY A 147 -17.28 -10.77 -0.47
CA GLY A 147 -16.18 -11.23 0.38
C GLY A 147 -15.79 -10.19 1.43
N GLY A 148 -15.64 -8.93 1.00
CA GLY A 148 -15.35 -7.80 1.89
C GLY A 148 -16.43 -7.61 2.94
N SER A 149 -17.71 -7.62 2.54
CA SER A 149 -18.83 -7.48 3.50
C SER A 149 -18.78 -8.55 4.60
N PHE A 150 -18.42 -9.79 4.26
CA PHE A 150 -18.27 -10.85 5.25
C PHE A 150 -17.08 -10.63 6.20
N VAL A 151 -15.93 -10.20 5.67
CA VAL A 151 -14.71 -9.92 6.46
C VAL A 151 -14.92 -8.74 7.39
N PHE A 152 -15.49 -7.65 6.89
CA PHE A 152 -15.72 -6.43 7.66
C PHE A 152 -16.84 -6.59 8.68
N ALA A 153 -17.89 -7.38 8.40
CA ALA A 153 -18.90 -7.71 9.40
C ALA A 153 -18.32 -8.45 10.61
N ARG A 154 -17.39 -9.38 10.38
CA ARG A 154 -16.68 -10.07 11.49
C ARG A 154 -15.74 -9.14 12.26
N SER A 155 -15.09 -8.20 11.58
CA SER A 155 -14.18 -7.24 12.20
C SER A 155 -14.92 -6.19 13.04
N LEU A 156 -16.10 -5.75 12.60
CA LEU A 156 -16.95 -4.85 13.39
C LEU A 156 -17.42 -5.54 14.67
N LEU A 157 -17.81 -6.81 14.57
CA LEU A 157 -18.22 -7.61 15.73
C LEU A 157 -17.08 -7.76 16.75
N SER A 158 -15.85 -8.01 16.31
CA SER A 158 -14.71 -8.14 17.21
C SER A 158 -14.37 -6.84 17.93
N MET A 159 -14.41 -5.68 17.24
CA MET A 159 -14.19 -4.37 17.87
C MET A 159 -15.25 -4.07 18.95
N VAL A 160 -16.52 -4.37 18.69
CA VAL A 160 -17.60 -4.19 19.67
C VAL A 160 -17.38 -5.08 20.90
N THR A 161 -17.00 -6.35 20.69
CA THR A 161 -16.75 -7.27 21.82
C THR A 161 -15.54 -6.87 22.66
N LEU A 162 -14.44 -6.43 22.03
CA LEU A 162 -13.24 -5.95 22.73
C LEU A 162 -13.55 -4.68 23.53
N GLY A 163 -14.26 -3.72 22.95
CA GLY A 163 -14.70 -2.52 23.66
C GLY A 163 -15.61 -2.84 24.85
N ALA A 164 -16.50 -3.83 24.71
CA ALA A 164 -17.36 -4.27 25.81
C ALA A 164 -16.58 -4.95 26.94
N THR A 165 -15.56 -5.76 26.63
CA THR A 165 -14.71 -6.41 27.64
C THR A 165 -13.82 -5.42 28.40
N GLU A 166 -13.23 -4.44 27.71
CA GLU A 166 -12.43 -3.39 28.36
C GLU A 166 -13.30 -2.53 29.29
N LEU A 167 -14.53 -2.19 28.86
CA LEU A 167 -15.47 -1.46 29.70
C LEU A 167 -15.89 -2.27 30.94
N ALA A 168 -16.10 -3.58 30.78
CA ALA A 168 -16.47 -4.46 31.89
C ALA A 168 -15.32 -4.70 32.89
N LEU A 169 -14.06 -4.63 32.46
CA LEU A 169 -12.90 -4.69 33.34
C LEU A 169 -12.61 -3.35 34.05
N ALA A 170 -13.16 -2.26 33.53
CA ALA A 170 -13.00 -0.92 34.09
C ALA A 170 -14.08 -0.54 35.13
N THR A 171 -15.10 -1.38 35.34
CA THR A 171 -16.20 -1.20 36.32
C THR A 171 -16.10 -2.20 37.47
#